data_AF-A0A660NBP7-F1
#
_entry.id   AF-A0A660NBP7-F1
#
_cell.length_a   1.000
_cell.length_b   1.000
_cell.length_c   1.000
_cell.angle_alpha   90.00
_cell.angle_beta   90.00
_cell.angle_gamma   90.00
#
_symmetry.space_group_name_H-M   'P 1'
#
loop_
_entity.id
_entity.type
_entity.pdbx_description
1 polymer ?
#
loop_
_entity_poly.entity_id
_entity_poly.type
_entity_poly.pdbx_seq_one_letter_code
_entity_poly.pdbx_strand_id
1 'polypeptide(L)'
;MCKASAVLNSAEAREVLDPSIRVSYGSTGSSTNVSRQSANATGKSTDETCQRAFLNAVKRFQSTAQRRNKRAIRLVSFYDRRVKGGNEYECHVGTFHSYVVLKGSYH
;
A
#
# COMPACT_ATOMS: atom_id res chain seq x y z
N MET A 1 3.48 5.00 -13.25
CA MET A 1 3.59 3.97 -12.20
C MET A 1 4.47 4.52 -11.09
N CYS A 2 4.16 4.23 -9.83
CA CYS A 2 4.83 4.84 -8.68
C CYS A 2 5.73 3.80 -7.99
N LYS A 3 6.93 4.19 -7.53
CA LYS A 3 7.86 3.27 -6.84
C LYS A 3 7.42 3.05 -5.40
N ALA A 4 7.09 1.81 -5.04
CA ALA A 4 6.65 1.45 -3.69
C ALA A 4 7.74 1.72 -2.64
N SER A 5 8.99 1.39 -2.97
CA SER A 5 10.15 1.68 -2.13
C SER A 5 10.36 3.17 -1.87
N ALA A 6 10.08 4.05 -2.83
CA ALA A 6 10.20 5.49 -2.61
C ALA A 6 9.17 5.97 -1.58
N VAL A 7 7.92 5.50 -1.69
CA VAL A 7 6.85 5.84 -0.75
C VAL A 7 7.12 5.28 0.65
N LEU A 8 7.53 4.02 0.77
CA LEU A 8 7.83 3.39 2.07
C LEU A 8 9.00 4.07 2.81
N ASN A 9 9.91 4.72 2.07
CA ASN A 9 11.04 5.47 2.66
C ASN A 9 10.76 6.97 2.84
N SER A 10 9.57 7.45 2.46
CA SER A 10 9.19 8.86 2.61
C SER A 10 9.07 9.29 4.07
N ALA A 11 9.19 10.59 4.34
CA ALA A 11 8.99 11.15 5.69
C ALA A 11 7.59 10.82 6.24
N GLU A 12 6.58 10.92 5.37
CA GLU A 12 5.19 10.61 5.71
C GLU A 12 5.00 9.15 6.12
N ALA A 13 5.70 8.22 5.46
CA ALA A 13 5.65 6.81 5.84
C ALA A 13 6.17 6.56 7.25
N ARG A 14 7.23 7.27 7.66
CA ARG A 14 7.79 7.16 9.01
C ARG A 14 6.84 7.69 10.08
N GLU A 15 6.02 8.67 9.75
CA GLU A 15 5.03 9.25 10.65
C GLU A 15 3.75 8.40 10.76
N VAL A 16 3.30 7.82 9.63
CA VAL A 16 1.98 7.17 9.55
C VAL A 16 2.05 5.66 9.76
N LEU A 17 3.17 5.01 9.43
CA LEU A 17 3.32 3.55 9.50
C LEU A 17 3.89 3.11 10.85
N ASP A 18 3.45 1.95 11.31
CA ASP A 18 3.96 1.32 12.52
C ASP A 18 5.35 0.68 12.26
N PRO A 19 6.43 1.17 12.90
CA PRO A 19 7.77 0.64 12.68
C PRO A 19 7.96 -0.77 13.24
N SER A 20 7.08 -1.25 14.13
CA SER A 20 7.16 -2.60 14.70
C SER A 20 6.78 -3.70 13.70
N ILE A 21 6.07 -3.34 12.61
CA ILE A 21 5.63 -4.27 11.57
C ILE A 21 6.43 -4.03 10.29
N ARG A 22 7.26 -5.01 9.94
CA ARG A 22 8.11 -4.95 8.76
C ARG A 22 7.27 -5.02 7.49
N VAL A 23 7.42 -4.04 6.62
CA VAL A 23 6.73 -3.97 5.32
C VAL A 23 7.73 -4.27 4.21
N SER A 24 7.39 -5.21 3.34
CA SER A 24 8.17 -5.55 2.15
C SER A 24 7.26 -5.58 0.92
N TYR A 25 7.82 -5.26 -0.25
CA TYR A 25 7.05 -5.13 -1.49
C TYR A 25 7.65 -5.99 -2.61
N GLY A 26 6.80 -6.50 -3.50
CA GLY A 26 7.19 -7.16 -4.75
C GLY A 26 6.76 -8.61 -4.86
N SER A 27 6.24 -9.22 -3.79
CA SER A 27 5.66 -10.57 -3.84
C SER A 27 4.70 -10.78 -2.67
N THR A 28 3.90 -11.86 -2.74
CA THR A 28 3.03 -12.30 -1.66
C THR A 28 3.10 -13.82 -1.51
N GLY A 29 2.83 -14.33 -0.31
CA GLY A 29 2.70 -15.77 -0.05
C GLY A 29 1.36 -16.36 -0.52
N SER A 30 1.05 -17.57 -0.08
CA SER A 30 -0.18 -18.30 -0.40
C SER A 30 -1.43 -17.71 0.26
N SER A 31 -1.34 -17.39 1.56
CA SER A 31 -2.43 -16.75 2.30
C SER A 31 -2.41 -15.23 2.09
N THR A 32 -3.37 -14.71 1.33
CA THR A 32 -3.39 -13.31 0.91
C THR A 32 -4.74 -12.63 1.13
N ASN A 33 -4.69 -11.34 1.46
CA ASN A 33 -5.83 -10.45 1.48
C ASN A 33 -5.63 -9.35 0.43
N VAL A 34 -6.72 -8.89 -0.18
CA VAL A 34 -6.71 -7.73 -1.07
C VAL A 34 -7.35 -6.56 -0.34
N SER A 35 -6.74 -5.38 -0.44
CA SER A 35 -7.26 -4.14 0.12
C SER A 35 -7.19 -3.03 -0.92
N ARG A 36 -8.33 -2.36 -1.11
CA ARG A 36 -8.44 -1.11 -1.87
C ARG A 36 -8.49 0.03 -0.89
N GLN A 37 -7.64 1.04 -1.06
CA GLN A 37 -7.69 2.28 -0.29
C GLN A 37 -7.60 3.49 -1.20
N SER A 38 -8.24 4.57 -0.78
CA SER A 38 -8.25 5.85 -1.48
C SER A 38 -7.72 6.97 -0.60
N ALA A 39 -7.36 8.08 -1.24
CA ALA A 39 -7.07 9.36 -0.61
C ALA A 39 -7.73 10.49 -1.40
N ASN A 40 -8.18 11.52 -0.69
CA ASN A 40 -8.82 12.68 -1.29
C ASN A 40 -7.77 13.54 -2.03
N ALA A 41 -8.09 13.93 -3.27
CA ALA A 41 -7.24 14.72 -4.16
C ALA A 41 -7.49 16.24 -4.08
N THR A 42 -8.52 16.71 -3.37
CA THR A 42 -8.87 18.12 -3.29
C THR A 42 -7.71 18.95 -2.74
N GLY A 43 -7.21 19.88 -3.56
CA GLY A 43 -6.11 20.77 -3.20
C GLY A 43 -4.73 20.09 -3.12
N LYS A 44 -4.58 18.87 -3.63
CA LYS A 44 -3.32 18.10 -3.61
C LYS A 44 -2.91 17.66 -5.00
N SER A 45 -1.63 17.43 -5.20
CA SER A 45 -1.14 16.82 -6.45
C SER A 45 -1.58 15.36 -6.54
N THR A 46 -1.60 14.83 -7.78
CA THR A 46 -1.91 13.42 -8.03
C THR A 46 -0.91 12.49 -7.35
N ASP A 47 0.37 12.87 -7.32
CA ASP A 47 1.44 12.06 -6.74
C ASP A 47 1.32 11.97 -5.22
N GLU A 48 1.06 13.10 -4.54
CA GLU A 48 0.80 13.10 -3.10
C GLU A 48 -0.43 12.28 -2.74
N THR A 49 -1.49 12.39 -3.55
CA THR A 49 -2.72 11.63 -3.31
C THR A 49 -2.48 10.13 -3.51
N CYS A 50 -1.73 9.75 -4.53
CA CYS A 50 -1.33 8.37 -4.77
C CYS A 50 -0.43 7.80 -3.67
N GLN A 51 0.52 8.59 -3.18
CA GLN A 51 1.37 8.26 -2.06
C GLN A 51 0.52 8.02 -0.80
N ARG A 52 -0.39 8.94 -0.48
CA ARG A 52 -1.28 8.83 0.68
C ARG A 52 -2.20 7.60 0.57
N ALA A 53 -2.77 7.33 -0.61
CA ALA A 53 -3.60 6.16 -0.84
C ALA A 53 -2.81 4.86 -0.60
N PHE A 54 -1.56 4.81 -1.06
CA PHE A 54 -0.65 3.70 -0.79
C PHE A 54 -0.37 3.51 0.71
N LEU A 55 -0.03 4.58 1.43
CA LEU A 55 0.24 4.52 2.86
C LEU A 55 -1.01 4.10 3.67
N ASN A 56 -2.19 4.57 3.28
CA ASN A 56 -3.45 4.10 3.85
C ASN A 56 -3.64 2.58 3.67
N ALA A 57 -3.30 2.05 2.50
CA ALA A 57 -3.33 0.61 2.25
C ALA A 57 -2.35 -0.15 3.15
N VAL A 58 -1.11 0.29 3.24
CA VAL A 58 -0.10 -0.32 4.12
C VAL A 58 -0.57 -0.31 5.58
N LYS A 59 -1.08 0.83 6.08
CA LYS A 59 -1.61 0.97 7.43
C LYS A 59 -2.77 -0.01 7.71
N ARG A 60 -3.67 -0.21 6.73
CA ARG A 60 -4.75 -1.21 6.84
C ARG A 60 -4.20 -2.63 6.97
N PHE A 61 -3.15 -2.96 6.21
CA PHE A 61 -2.46 -4.25 6.35
C PHE A 61 -1.76 -4.38 7.70
N GLN A 62 -1.08 -3.35 8.19
CA GLN A 62 -0.46 -3.35 9.52
C GLN A 62 -1.49 -3.58 10.63
N SER A 63 -2.63 -2.87 10.61
CA SER A 63 -3.72 -3.10 11.57
C SER A 63 -4.25 -4.54 11.53
N THR A 64 -4.34 -5.13 10.33
CA THR A 64 -4.74 -6.54 10.21
C THR A 64 -3.65 -7.50 10.71
N ALA A 65 -2.37 -7.17 10.49
CA ALA A 65 -1.24 -7.93 11.00
C ALA A 65 -1.23 -7.92 12.54
N GLN A 66 -1.43 -6.76 13.18
CA GLN A 66 -1.58 -6.64 14.63
C GLN A 66 -2.68 -7.56 15.16
N ARG A 67 -3.88 -7.50 14.57
CA ARG A 67 -5.02 -8.37 14.95
C ARG A 67 -4.72 -9.87 14.80
N ARG A 68 -3.79 -10.23 13.91
CA ARG A 68 -3.37 -11.61 13.66
C ARG A 68 -2.07 -11.98 14.40
N ASN A 69 -1.57 -11.12 15.29
CA ASN A 69 -0.26 -11.27 15.95
C ASN A 69 0.90 -11.52 14.97
N LYS A 70 0.85 -10.86 13.80
CA LYS A 70 1.86 -10.93 12.74
C LYS A 70 2.74 -9.69 12.75
N ARG A 71 4.03 -9.86 12.48
CA ARG A 71 5.04 -8.79 12.57
C ARG A 71 5.68 -8.44 11.22
N ALA A 72 5.34 -9.17 10.16
CA ALA A 72 5.78 -8.84 8.82
C ALA A 72 4.61 -8.91 7.82
N ILE A 73 4.62 -8.00 6.85
CA ILE A 73 3.71 -8.01 5.72
C ILE A 73 4.51 -7.93 4.42
N ARG A 74 4.07 -8.73 3.45
CA ARG A 74 4.56 -8.72 2.08
C ARG A 74 3.44 -8.23 1.18
N LEU A 75 3.67 -7.20 0.40
CA LEU A 75 2.69 -6.51 -0.43
C LEU A 75 3.07 -6.57 -1.91
N VAL A 76 2.07 -6.49 -2.78
CA VAL A 76 2.25 -6.34 -4.22
C VAL A 76 1.04 -5.60 -4.81
N SER A 77 1.24 -4.89 -5.91
CA SER A 77 0.14 -4.26 -6.64
C SER A 77 -0.76 -5.34 -7.23
N PHE A 78 -2.07 -5.09 -7.15
CA PHE A 78 -3.07 -6.05 -7.61
C PHE A 78 -4.17 -5.30 -8.33
N TYR A 79 -4.20 -5.44 -9.65
CA TYR A 79 -5.19 -4.79 -10.48
C TYR A 79 -5.75 -5.78 -11.50
N ASP A 80 -7.04 -5.68 -11.79
CA ASP A 80 -7.75 -6.55 -12.73
C ASP A 80 -7.50 -8.05 -12.48
N ARG A 81 -7.58 -8.45 -11.20
CA ARG A 81 -7.32 -9.83 -10.72
C ARG A 81 -5.92 -10.37 -11.02
N ARG A 82 -4.98 -9.52 -11.44
CA ARG A 82 -3.59 -9.87 -11.74
C ARG A 82 -2.66 -9.21 -10.75
N VAL A 83 -1.65 -9.97 -10.32
CA VAL A 83 -0.54 -9.42 -9.57
C VAL A 83 0.32 -8.62 -10.54
N LYS A 84 0.49 -7.34 -10.25
CA LYS A 84 1.36 -6.44 -10.97
C LYS A 84 2.68 -6.42 -10.21
N GLY A 85 3.58 -7.33 -10.61
CA GLY A 85 4.86 -7.57 -9.95
C GLY A 85 5.85 -6.42 -10.17
N GLY A 86 6.99 -6.50 -9.48
CA GLY A 86 8.06 -5.50 -9.52
C GLY A 86 8.09 -4.61 -8.28
N ASN A 87 8.81 -3.48 -8.38
CA ASN A 87 8.97 -2.49 -7.30
C ASN A 87 7.99 -1.30 -7.44
N GLU A 88 7.02 -1.43 -8.33
CA GLU A 88 6.08 -0.36 -8.67
C GLU A 88 4.65 -0.75 -8.32
N TYR A 89 3.82 0.24 -8.02
CA TYR A 89 2.39 0.08 -7.80
C TYR A 89 1.57 0.90 -8.78
N GLU A 90 0.36 0.39 -9.06
CA GLU A 90 -0.61 1.09 -9.88
C GLU A 90 -1.48 1.97 -8.98
N CYS A 91 -1.50 3.26 -9.30
CA CYS A 91 -2.39 4.24 -8.70
C CYS A 91 -3.37 4.71 -9.77
N HIS A 92 -4.66 4.70 -9.43
CA HIS A 92 -5.70 5.18 -10.30
C HIS A 92 -6.20 6.51 -9.78
N VAL A 93 -6.08 7.54 -10.62
CA VAL A 93 -6.54 8.90 -10.32
C VAL A 93 -7.95 9.04 -10.87
N GLY A 94 -8.91 9.36 -9.99
CA GLY A 94 -10.25 9.80 -10.35
C GLY A 94 -10.39 11.31 -10.14
N THR A 95 -11.56 11.86 -10.48
CA THR A 95 -11.83 13.31 -10.43
C THR A 95 -11.59 13.95 -9.06
N PHE A 96 -11.88 13.22 -7.97
CA PHE A 96 -11.81 13.75 -6.60
C PHE A 96 -10.92 12.94 -5.65
N HIS A 97 -10.38 11.81 -6.11
CA HIS A 97 -9.60 10.92 -5.27
C HIS A 97 -8.66 10.06 -6.11
N SER A 98 -7.55 9.64 -5.52
CA SER A 98 -6.72 8.57 -6.07
C SER A 98 -6.88 7.32 -5.22
N TYR A 99 -6.82 6.14 -5.84
CA TYR A 99 -6.89 4.88 -5.14
C TYR A 99 -5.85 3.88 -5.62
N VAL A 100 -5.48 2.97 -4.74
CA VAL A 100 -4.61 1.84 -5.01
C VAL A 100 -5.31 0.55 -4.61
N VAL A 101 -4.91 -0.55 -5.24
CA VAL A 101 -5.34 -1.88 -4.84
C VAL A 101 -4.10 -2.74 -4.63
N LEU A 102 -3.91 -3.18 -3.39
CA LEU A 102 -2.76 -3.98 -2.99
C LEU A 102 -3.23 -5.35 -2.52
N LYS A 103 -2.47 -6.37 -2.89
CA LYS A 103 -2.57 -7.72 -2.34
C LYS A 103 -1.44 -7.92 -1.35
N GLY A 104 -1.75 -8.48 -0.18
CA GLY A 104 -0.81 -8.64 0.91
C GLY A 104 -0.91 -9.98 1.59
N SER A 105 0.22 -10.47 2.12
CA SER A 105 0.31 -11.65 2.98
C SER A 105 0.94 -11.28 4.31
N TYR A 106 0.56 -12.00 5.37
CA TYR A 106 0.98 -11.72 6.75
C TYR A 106 1.88 -12.85 7.26
N HIS A 107 2.99 -12.49 7.89
CA HIS A 107 4.04 -13.39 8.36
C HIS A 107 4.30 -13.20 9.85
#